data_AF-A0A0M2TZL0-F1
#
_entry.id   AF-A0A0M2TZL0-F1
#
_cell.length_a   1.000
_cell.length_b   1.000
_cell.length_c   1.000
_cell.angle_alpha   90.00
_cell.angle_beta   90.00
_cell.angle_gamma   90.00
#
_symmetry.space_group_name_H-M   'P 1'
#
loop_
_entity.id
_entity.type
_entity.pdbx_description
1 polymer ?
#
loop_
_entity_poly.entity_id
_entity_poly.type
_entity_poly.pdbx_seq_one_letter_code
_entity_poly.pdbx_strand_id
1 'polypeptide(L)'
;MPAVQVPIYPILIAALVTALILIVEHYFPWPMLIGRELRPVECYIAGVLAIHLPLTVLLLLWWSWKGLAALWILTAAGGLVVIASHALDHYLDIRARARLAEREARALRPCDGQDED
;
A
#
# COMPACT_ATOMS: atom_id res chain seq x y z
N MET A 1 -15.99 8.01 -37.05
CA MET A 1 -14.69 8.42 -36.48
C MET A 1 -13.70 7.30 -36.77
N PRO A 2 -12.62 7.52 -37.55
CA PRO A 2 -11.64 6.46 -37.77
C PRO A 2 -11.01 6.07 -36.43
N ALA A 3 -10.89 4.77 -36.17
CA ALA A 3 -10.20 4.27 -35.00
C ALA A 3 -8.73 4.70 -35.09
N VAL A 4 -8.31 5.60 -34.20
CA VAL A 4 -6.91 5.96 -34.05
C VAL A 4 -6.19 4.70 -33.58
N GLN A 5 -5.41 4.08 -34.45
CA GLN A 5 -4.56 2.96 -34.08
C GLN A 5 -3.49 3.49 -33.13
N VAL A 6 -3.66 3.22 -31.83
CA VAL A 6 -2.63 3.52 -30.84
C VAL A 6 -1.51 2.49 -31.04
N PRO A 7 -0.29 2.90 -31.39
CA PRO A 7 0.80 1.95 -31.57
C PRO A 7 1.09 1.25 -30.23
N ILE A 8 1.33 -0.07 -30.28
CA ILE A 8 1.56 -0.89 -29.08
C ILE A 8 2.94 -0.68 -28.46
N TYR A 9 3.94 -0.30 -29.26
CA TYR A 9 5.32 -0.09 -28.84
C TYR A 9 5.50 0.85 -27.62
N PRO A 10 4.89 2.05 -27.56
CA PRO A 10 5.03 2.92 -26.39
C PRO A 10 4.46 2.30 -25.09
N ILE A 11 3.45 1.43 -25.19
CA ILE A 11 2.92 0.68 -24.04
C ILE A 11 3.97 -0.33 -23.55
N LEU A 12 4.58 -1.08 -24.48
CA LEU A 12 5.63 -2.05 -24.16
C LEU A 12 6.86 -1.38 -23.53
N ILE A 13 7.25 -0.21 -24.05
CA ILE A 13 8.36 0.58 -23.48
C ILE A 13 8.02 1.04 -22.06
N ALA A 14 6.81 1.58 -21.84
CA ALA A 14 6.40 1.99 -20.50
C ALA A 14 6.41 0.81 -19.52
N ALA A 15 5.91 -0.36 -19.93
CA ALA A 15 5.95 -1.58 -19.12
C ALA A 15 7.38 -2.04 -18.80
N LEU A 16 8.29 -2.00 -19.78
CA LEU A 16 9.70 -2.32 -19.57
C LEU A 16 10.36 -1.34 -18.59
N VAL A 17 10.12 -0.04 -18.76
CA VAL A 17 10.66 1.00 -17.86
C VAL A 17 10.13 0.79 -16.44
N THR A 18 8.83 0.53 -16.27
CA THR A 18 8.25 0.18 -14.96
C THR A 18 8.97 -1.03 -14.34
N ALA A 19 9.17 -2.10 -15.11
CA ALA A 19 9.85 -3.30 -14.60
C ALA A 19 11.28 -3.01 -14.15
N LEU A 20 12.03 -2.20 -14.92
CA LEU A 20 13.38 -1.79 -14.56
C LEU A 20 13.41 -0.93 -13.29
N ILE A 21 12.48 0.02 -13.16
CA ILE A 21 12.35 0.84 -11.95
C ILE A 21 12.07 -0.05 -10.74
N LEU A 22 11.13 -0.99 -10.84
CA LEU A 22 10.80 -1.91 -9.75
C LEU A 22 11.98 -2.79 -9.35
N ILE A 23 12.77 -3.28 -10.31
CA ILE A 23 14.00 -4.04 -10.01
C ILE A 23 14.99 -3.16 -9.25
N VAL A 24 15.24 -1.94 -9.73
CA VAL A 24 16.16 -1.01 -9.07
C VAL A 24 15.68 -0.68 -7.66
N GLU A 25 14.41 -0.33 -7.50
CA GLU A 25 13.77 -0.04 -6.22
C GLU A 25 13.87 -1.22 -5.25
N HIS A 26 13.70 -2.45 -5.73
CA HIS A 26 13.75 -3.64 -4.88
C HIS A 26 15.13 -3.89 -4.29
N TYR A 27 16.19 -3.67 -5.08
CA TYR A 27 17.58 -3.86 -4.63
C TYR A 27 18.22 -2.58 -4.10
N PHE A 28 17.47 -1.46 -4.08
CA PHE A 28 18.02 -0.19 -3.63
C PHE A 28 18.29 -0.21 -2.12
N PRO A 29 19.46 0.24 -1.65
CA PRO A 29 19.80 0.25 -0.23
C PRO A 29 19.11 1.42 0.49
N TRP A 30 17.79 1.34 0.62
CA TRP A 30 16.96 2.35 1.30
C TRP A 30 17.45 2.76 2.69
N PRO A 31 17.94 1.83 3.56
CA PRO A 31 18.48 2.21 4.86
C PRO A 31 19.70 3.14 4.78
N MET A 32 20.49 3.02 3.72
CA MET A 32 21.67 3.87 3.52
C MET A 32 21.28 5.29 3.09
N LEU A 33 20.16 5.45 2.37
CA LEU A 33 19.67 6.75 1.92
C LEU A 33 18.84 7.47 3.00
N ILE A 34 17.96 6.74 3.68
CA ILE A 34 16.95 7.32 4.59
C ILE A 34 17.40 7.21 6.07
N GLY A 35 18.45 6.42 6.35
CA GLY A 35 18.95 6.19 7.71
C GLY A 35 18.09 5.24 8.55
N ARG A 36 17.04 4.65 7.95
CA ARG A 36 16.15 3.67 8.58
C ARG A 36 15.55 2.75 7.53
N GLU A 37 15.02 1.61 7.96
CA GLU A 37 14.21 0.76 7.10
C GLU A 37 12.88 1.44 6.72
N LEU A 38 12.45 1.16 5.49
CA LEU A 38 11.16 1.60 5.00
C LEU A 38 10.05 0.83 5.72
N ARG A 39 9.03 1.56 6.16
CA ARG A 39 7.82 0.95 6.73
C ARG A 39 7.02 0.27 5.61
N PRO A 40 6.16 -0.72 5.92
CA PRO A 40 5.39 -1.43 4.90
C PRO A 40 4.57 -0.52 3.97
N VAL A 41 3.97 0.54 4.54
CA VAL A 41 3.21 1.54 3.77
C VAL A 41 4.11 2.35 2.83
N GLU A 42 5.35 2.65 3.23
CA GLU A 42 6.29 3.40 2.40
C GLU A 42 6.78 2.55 1.22
N CYS A 43 7.09 1.27 1.44
CA CYS A 43 7.38 0.33 0.35
C CYS A 43 6.20 0.20 -0.62
N TYR A 44 4.97 0.16 -0.10
CA TYR A 44 3.77 0.13 -0.95
C TYR A 44 3.65 1.40 -1.80
N ILE A 45 3.82 2.58 -1.20
CA ILE A 45 3.75 3.86 -1.93
C ILE A 45 4.83 3.94 -2.99
N ALA A 46 6.06 3.55 -2.67
CA ALA A 46 7.17 3.57 -3.61
C ALA A 46 6.91 2.67 -4.82
N GLY A 47 6.44 1.43 -4.60
CA GLY A 47 6.09 0.51 -5.68
C GLY A 47 4.93 0.98 -6.55
N VAL A 48 3.90 1.61 -5.94
CA VAL A 48 2.82 2.26 -6.71
C VAL A 48 3.38 3.38 -7.58
N LEU A 49 4.25 4.23 -7.04
CA LEU A 49 4.87 5.32 -7.81
C LEU A 49 5.75 4.81 -8.96
N ALA A 50 6.48 3.72 -8.77
CA ALA A 50 7.29 3.10 -9.82
C ALA A 50 6.46 2.64 -11.02
N ILE A 51 5.20 2.22 -10.80
CA ILE A 51 4.25 1.88 -11.87
C ILE A 51 3.59 3.13 -12.44
N HIS A 52 3.21 4.06 -11.57
CA HIS A 52 2.46 5.27 -11.95
C HIS A 52 3.25 6.27 -12.78
N LEU A 53 4.55 6.41 -12.51
CA LEU A 53 5.38 7.41 -13.18
C LEU A 53 5.50 7.14 -14.69
N PRO A 54 5.87 5.94 -15.17
CA PRO A 54 5.91 5.64 -16.60
C PRO A 54 4.55 5.77 -17.28
N LEU A 55 3.47 5.34 -16.62
CA LEU A 55 2.11 5.49 -17.13
C LEU A 55 1.67 6.96 -17.23
N THR A 56 2.04 7.77 -16.24
CA THR A 56 1.79 9.22 -16.26
C THR A 56 2.49 9.88 -17.42
N VAL A 57 3.78 9.58 -17.63
CA VAL A 57 4.54 10.10 -18.79
C VAL A 57 3.90 9.65 -20.10
N LEU A 58 3.50 8.38 -20.21
CA LEU A 58 2.83 7.85 -21.40
C LEU A 58 1.53 8.61 -21.72
N LEU A 59 0.68 8.85 -20.72
CA LEU A 59 -0.58 9.57 -20.89
C LEU A 59 -0.38 11.05 -21.22
N LEU A 60 0.67 11.68 -20.68
CA LEU A 60 1.06 13.05 -21.03
C LEU A 60 1.50 13.14 -22.50
N LEU A 61 2.31 12.18 -22.98
CA LEU A 61 2.73 12.12 -24.39
C LEU A 61 1.54 11.93 -25.35
N TRP A 62 0.48 11.24 -24.91
CA TRP A 62 -0.76 11.11 -25.67
C TRP A 62 -1.74 12.27 -25.48
N TRP A 63 -1.36 13.31 -24.72
CA TRP A 63 -2.22 14.45 -24.39
C TRP A 63 -3.57 14.04 -23.74
N SER A 64 -3.59 12.88 -23.07
CA SER A 64 -4.80 12.28 -22.51
C SER A 64 -5.03 12.74 -21.07
N TRP A 65 -5.46 14.00 -20.92
CA TRP A 65 -5.69 14.61 -19.60
C TRP A 65 -6.77 13.91 -18.78
N LYS A 66 -7.83 13.42 -19.43
CA LYS A 66 -8.89 12.65 -18.76
C LYS A 66 -8.37 11.31 -18.23
N GLY A 67 -7.56 10.61 -19.03
CA GLY A 67 -6.94 9.36 -18.62
C GLY A 67 -5.97 9.56 -17.46
N LEU A 68 -5.18 10.64 -17.53
CA LEU A 68 -4.26 11.02 -16.46
C LEU A 68 -5.00 11.34 -15.14
N ALA A 69 -6.06 12.16 -15.22
CA ALA A 69 -6.87 12.47 -14.05
C ALA A 69 -7.52 11.21 -13.45
N ALA A 70 -8.07 10.34 -14.29
CA ALA A 70 -8.65 9.07 -13.85
C ALA A 70 -7.62 8.18 -13.15
N LEU A 71 -6.41 8.04 -13.72
CA LEU A 71 -5.31 7.28 -13.13
C LEU A 71 -4.99 7.76 -11.71
N TRP A 72 -4.79 9.06 -11.53
CA TRP A 72 -4.42 9.62 -10.22
C TRP A 72 -5.57 9.59 -9.21
N ILE A 73 -6.80 9.86 -9.63
CA ILE A 73 -7.98 9.82 -8.75
C ILE A 73 -8.23 8.40 -8.25
N LEU A 74 -8.23 7.39 -9.14
CA LEU A 74 -8.45 6.00 -8.74
C LEU A 74 -7.36 5.52 -7.79
N THR A 75 -6.12 5.93 -8.01
CA THR A 75 -5.00 5.53 -7.16
C THR A 75 -5.02 6.22 -5.81
N ALA A 76 -5.36 7.51 -5.75
CA ALA A 76 -5.57 8.19 -4.48
C ALA A 76 -6.72 7.56 -3.68
N ALA A 77 -7.85 7.25 -4.35
CA ALA A 77 -8.98 6.59 -3.72
C ALA A 77 -8.61 5.18 -3.23
N GLY A 78 -7.96 4.36 -4.05
CA GLY A 78 -7.50 3.03 -3.68
C GLY A 78 -6.49 3.05 -2.53
N GLY A 79 -5.51 3.95 -2.60
CA GLY A 79 -4.53 4.15 -1.54
C GLY A 79 -5.18 4.56 -0.21
N LEU A 80 -6.18 5.45 -0.24
CA LEU A 80 -6.95 5.82 0.94
C LEU A 80 -7.67 4.63 1.56
N VAL A 81 -8.30 3.78 0.74
CA VAL A 81 -8.96 2.56 1.22
C VAL A 81 -7.95 1.62 1.88
N VAL A 82 -6.79 1.40 1.28
CA VAL A 82 -5.74 0.54 1.86
C VAL A 82 -5.25 1.08 3.22
N ILE A 83 -5.00 2.39 3.31
CA ILE A 83 -4.62 3.03 4.57
C ILE A 83 -5.72 2.87 5.62
N ALA A 84 -6.98 3.09 5.25
CA ALA A 84 -8.12 2.94 6.14
C ALA A 84 -8.28 1.50 6.64
N SER A 85 -8.13 0.52 5.75
CA SER A 85 -8.14 -0.91 6.11
C SER A 85 -7.01 -1.24 7.08
N HIS A 86 -5.79 -0.78 6.81
CA HIS A 86 -4.66 -1.05 7.69
C HIS A 86 -4.82 -0.41 9.09
N ALA A 87 -5.38 0.81 9.14
CA ALA A 87 -5.70 1.46 10.41
C ALA A 87 -6.79 0.70 11.19
N LEU A 88 -7.80 0.19 10.48
CA LEU A 88 -8.88 -0.60 11.08
C LEU A 88 -8.35 -1.93 11.62
N ASP A 89 -7.53 -2.65 10.86
CA ASP A 89 -6.91 -3.90 11.28
C ASP A 89 -6.08 -3.72 12.55
N HIS A 90 -5.27 -2.65 12.59
CA HIS A 90 -4.47 -2.31 13.76
C HIS A 90 -5.34 -1.99 14.99
N TYR A 91 -6.46 -1.28 14.80
CA TYR A 91 -7.41 -0.98 15.87
C TYR A 91 -8.08 -2.25 16.43
N LEU A 92 -8.47 -3.16 15.54
CA LEU A 92 -9.11 -4.43 15.92
C LEU A 92 -8.12 -5.34 16.66
N ASP A 93 -6.86 -5.41 16.24
CA ASP A 93 -5.84 -6.22 16.89
C ASP A 93 -5.55 -5.73 18.33
N ILE A 94 -5.44 -4.40 18.54
CA ILE A 94 -5.31 -3.83 19.89
C ILE A 94 -6.48 -4.25 20.79
N ARG A 95 -7.72 -4.14 20.27
CA ARG A 95 -8.91 -4.55 21.03
C ARG A 95 -8.94 -6.04 21.31
N ALA A 96 -8.52 -6.87 20.36
CA ALA A 96 -8.46 -8.32 20.53
C ALA A 96 -7.48 -8.70 21.64
N ARG A 97 -6.29 -8.11 21.65
CA ARG A 97 -5.27 -8.31 22.69
C ARG A 97 -5.76 -7.89 24.07
N ALA A 98 -6.45 -6.75 24.18
CA ALA A 98 -7.03 -6.29 25.44
C ALA A 98 -8.06 -7.29 26.01
N ARG A 99 -8.93 -7.84 25.15
CA ARG A 99 -9.93 -8.84 25.56
C ARG A 99 -9.30 -10.17 25.99
N LEU A 100 -8.20 -10.58 25.36
CA LEU A 100 -7.45 -11.77 25.77
C LEU A 100 -6.82 -11.58 27.15
N ALA A 101 -6.17 -10.43 27.39
CA ALA A 101 -5.61 -10.10 28.70
C ALA A 101 -6.68 -10.06 29.80
N GLU A 102 -7.88 -9.54 29.52
CA GLU A 102 -9.00 -9.57 30.48
C GLU A 102 -9.48 -10.99 30.78
N ARG A 103 -9.52 -11.88 29.78
CA ARG A 103 -9.90 -13.29 29.96
C ARG A 103 -8.87 -14.04 30.78
N GLU A 104 -7.60 -13.86 30.49
CA GLU A 104 -6.49 -14.44 31.25
C GLU A 104 -6.51 -13.94 32.69
N ALA A 105 -6.69 -12.64 32.91
CA ALA A 105 -6.79 -12.07 34.26
C ALA A 105 -7.99 -12.62 35.05
N ARG A 106 -9.13 -12.91 34.41
CA ARG A 106 -10.28 -13.56 35.06
C ARG A 106 -10.03 -15.05 35.33
N ALA A 107 -9.37 -15.76 34.42
CA ALA A 107 -9.04 -17.17 34.59
C ALA A 107 -7.99 -17.38 35.70
N LEU A 108 -7.10 -16.40 35.90
CA LEU A 108 -6.08 -16.40 36.94
C LEU A 108 -6.54 -15.84 38.29
N ARG A 109 -7.75 -15.26 38.39
CA ARG A 109 -8.37 -14.97 39.69
C ARG A 109 -8.85 -16.30 40.28
N PRO A 110 -8.16 -16.88 41.27
CA PRO A 110 -8.67 -18.05 41.95
C PRO A 110 -9.97 -17.67 42.66
N CYS A 111 -10.82 -18.65 42.95
CA CYS A 111 -12.02 -18.48 43.77
C CYS A 111 -11.63 -17.94 45.16
N ASP A 112 -11.50 -16.62 45.31
CA ASP A 112 -11.22 -15.91 46.56
C ASP A 112 -12.50 -15.83 47.43
N GLY A 113 -13.19 -16.96 47.57
CA GLY A 113 -14.52 -17.04 48.18
C GLY A 113 -15.04 -18.46 48.42
N GLN A 114 -14.17 -19.47 48.38
CA GLN A 114 -14.43 -20.75 49.03
C GLN A 114 -13.31 -20.94 50.05
N ASP A 115 -13.49 -20.37 51.24
CA ASP A 115 -12.88 -20.76 52.53
C ASP A 115 -13.21 -19.67 53.56
N GLU A 116 -14.50 -19.36 53.76
CA GLU A 116 -14.95 -18.74 55.01
C GLU A 116 -16.24 -19.47 55.45
N ASP A 117 -16.12 -20.07 56.64
CA ASP A 117 -17.01 -21.04 57.29
C ASP A 117 -18.44 -20.54 57.60
#